data_AF-A0A7J4N140-F1
#
_entry.id   AF-A0A7J4N140-F1
#
_cell.length_a   1.000
_cell.length_b   1.000
_cell.length_c   1.000
_cell.angle_alpha   90.00
_cell.angle_beta   90.00
_cell.angle_gamma   90.00
#
_symmetry.space_group_name_H-M   'P 1'
#
loop_
_entity.id
_entity.type
_entity.pdbx_description
1 polymer ?
#
loop_
_entity_poly.entity_id
_entity_poly.type
_entity_poly.pdbx_seq_one_letter_code
_entity_poly.pdbx_strand_id
1 'polypeptide(L)'
;MISTISKMNTGKLSLFLLLAASLILAGAGCGKDGSGPGAGSSGSGARGSEQGAQGPGFGAGSAGQTPMGFSLSPKSFQAGDFQEFFAKADESGADIITWAGDWAELGKENSAPFVVTELAPQNGFTPILLLQFFEQKNGEVIRPLDAETKAIYKALALDYVEKYHPDYIGLGLESNIFYEKSPREFENFASFYNELYAGIKEVSPRTKVFTVFQLEKMKGLHGGLFGGTNDASKAEWFLMDKFSTDLAVFTTYPSIIYGDPSAIPADYYTELRKHTSKMIAFVEIGWPSDSLIPGFESDEAEQVAFVKGFFTL
;
A
#
# COMPACT_ATOMS: atom_id res chain seq x y z
N MET A 1 -9.17 -34.67 -23.95
CA MET A 1 -8.22 -35.46 -23.11
C MET A 1 -7.83 -34.56 -21.95
N ILE A 2 -8.63 -34.54 -20.88
CA ILE A 2 -8.65 -35.50 -19.75
C ILE A 2 -7.42 -35.33 -18.85
N SER A 3 -7.71 -34.81 -17.65
CA SER A 3 -7.15 -35.20 -16.35
C SER A 3 -5.67 -34.96 -16.08
N THR A 4 -5.36 -34.19 -15.02
CA THR A 4 -5.08 -34.73 -13.67
C THR A 4 -4.36 -33.66 -12.85
N ILE A 5 -5.05 -32.98 -11.92
CA ILE A 5 -4.41 -32.53 -10.67
C ILE A 5 -5.40 -32.86 -9.54
N SER A 6 -5.29 -34.10 -9.06
CA SER A 6 -5.80 -34.54 -7.77
C SER A 6 -4.58 -34.89 -6.92
N LYS A 7 -4.64 -34.48 -5.65
CA LYS A 7 -3.70 -34.79 -4.54
C LYS A 7 -2.40 -33.99 -4.52
N MET A 8 -2.43 -32.88 -3.77
CA MET A 8 -1.24 -32.47 -3.02
C MET A 8 -1.34 -32.95 -1.59
N ASN A 9 -0.21 -33.51 -1.20
CA ASN A 9 0.10 -34.27 -0.02
C ASN A 9 0.20 -33.34 1.20
N THR A 10 -0.36 -33.77 2.33
CA THR A 10 -0.19 -33.18 3.65
C THR A 10 1.29 -33.21 4.06
N GLY A 11 1.95 -32.06 4.09
CA GLY A 11 3.32 -31.94 4.60
C GLY A 11 3.97 -30.63 4.18
N LYS A 12 4.03 -29.68 5.12
CA LYS A 12 4.56 -28.29 5.02
C LYS A 12 3.62 -27.33 4.28
N LEU A 13 2.64 -26.84 5.03
CA LEU A 13 1.76 -25.75 4.65
C LEU A 13 2.57 -24.46 4.64
N SER A 14 2.92 -23.96 3.45
CA SER A 14 3.37 -22.58 3.27
C SER A 14 2.16 -21.70 3.55
N LEU A 15 2.23 -20.86 4.57
CA LEU A 15 1.16 -19.91 4.92
C LEU A 15 0.97 -18.97 3.73
N PHE A 16 -0.11 -19.15 2.98
CA PHE A 16 -0.51 -18.27 1.89
C PHE A 16 -1.56 -17.31 2.46
N LEU A 17 -1.22 -16.03 2.57
CA LEU A 17 -2.20 -14.97 2.70
C LEU A 17 -2.92 -14.86 1.35
N LEU A 18 -4.08 -15.50 1.23
CA LEU A 18 -5.12 -14.98 0.34
C LEU A 18 -5.83 -13.89 1.14
N LEU A 19 -5.53 -12.64 0.86
CA LEU A 19 -6.27 -11.52 1.42
C LEU A 19 -6.89 -10.68 0.31
N ALA A 20 -8.21 -10.57 0.37
CA ALA A 20 -8.92 -9.46 -0.23
C ALA A 20 -8.49 -8.20 0.52
N ALA A 21 -7.45 -7.55 0.01
CA ALA A 21 -6.89 -6.35 0.62
C ALA A 21 -7.83 -5.18 0.36
N SER A 22 -8.18 -4.47 1.43
CA SER A 22 -8.79 -3.14 1.34
C SER A 22 -7.70 -2.08 1.58
N LEU A 23 -7.61 -1.05 0.74
CA LEU A 23 -6.69 0.09 0.91
C LEU A 23 -7.41 1.24 1.63
N ILE A 24 -6.70 1.97 2.50
CA ILE A 24 -7.23 3.11 3.26
C ILE A 24 -6.19 4.27 3.34
N LEU A 25 -6.58 5.50 3.01
CA LEU A 25 -5.75 6.74 3.09
C LEU A 25 -6.23 7.73 4.17
N ALA A 26 -5.64 7.72 5.38
CA ALA A 26 -6.09 8.58 6.47
C ALA A 26 -5.46 10.00 6.45
N GLY A 27 -6.27 11.03 6.21
CA GLY A 27 -5.90 12.45 6.34
C GLY A 27 -6.54 13.11 7.56
N ALA A 28 -5.75 13.46 8.59
CA ALA A 28 -6.22 14.26 9.72
C ALA A 28 -5.84 15.73 9.52
N GLY A 29 -6.82 16.56 9.14
CA GLY A 29 -6.72 18.02 9.19
C GLY A 29 -7.24 18.54 10.52
N CYS A 30 -6.38 19.13 11.35
CA CYS A 30 -6.82 19.85 12.54
C CYS A 30 -7.39 21.21 12.15
N GLY A 31 -8.72 21.35 12.20
CA GLY A 31 -9.37 22.64 12.37
C GLY A 31 -9.12 23.16 13.79
N LYS A 32 -8.56 24.37 13.91
CA LYS A 32 -8.54 25.10 15.19
C LYS A 32 -9.67 26.12 15.17
N ASP A 33 -10.66 25.90 16.02
CA ASP A 33 -11.64 26.91 16.40
C ASP A 33 -10.95 28.04 17.18
N GLY A 34 -11.19 29.28 16.75
CA GLY A 34 -10.77 30.50 17.41
C GLY A 34 -11.95 31.22 18.03
N SER A 35 -11.87 31.55 19.32
CA SER A 35 -12.78 32.46 20.01
C SER A 35 -12.00 33.37 20.96
N GLY A 36 -12.12 34.70 20.77
CA GLY A 36 -11.77 35.71 21.78
C GLY A 36 -11.20 37.03 21.22
N PRO A 37 -11.70 38.23 21.59
CA PRO A 37 -11.61 39.43 20.75
C PRO A 37 -10.60 40.51 21.20
N GLY A 38 -10.18 41.33 20.22
CA GLY A 38 -10.11 42.79 20.30
C GLY A 38 -8.87 43.48 20.87
N ALA A 39 -8.10 44.17 20.02
CA ALA A 39 -7.73 45.60 20.12
C ALA A 39 -6.70 45.95 19.03
N GLY A 40 -6.91 47.06 18.30
CA GLY A 40 -6.18 47.40 17.08
C GLY A 40 -4.91 48.24 17.27
N SER A 41 -4.16 48.44 16.17
CA SER A 41 -3.90 49.76 15.58
C SER A 41 -3.08 49.64 14.28
N SER A 42 -3.47 50.49 13.31
CA SER A 42 -2.77 51.08 12.16
C SER A 42 -1.33 50.68 11.76
N GLY A 43 -1.13 50.46 10.46
CA GLY A 43 0.18 50.60 9.80
C GLY A 43 0.22 50.10 8.35
N SER A 44 0.35 51.02 7.39
CA SER A 44 0.35 50.85 5.92
C SER A 44 1.41 49.91 5.32
N GLY A 45 1.12 49.35 4.13
CA GLY A 45 2.14 49.18 3.09
C GLY A 45 2.12 47.92 2.21
N ALA A 46 1.66 48.09 0.97
CA ALA A 46 2.13 47.46 -0.29
C ALA A 46 2.01 45.94 -0.56
N ARG A 47 1.15 45.66 -1.56
CA ARG A 47 1.24 44.70 -2.69
C ARG A 47 2.31 43.58 -2.64
N GLY A 48 1.82 42.35 -2.74
CA GLY A 48 2.54 41.19 -3.29
C GLY A 48 1.55 40.04 -3.50
N SER A 49 1.22 39.76 -4.76
CA SER A 49 0.30 38.72 -5.20
C SER A 49 0.97 37.34 -5.21
N GLU A 50 0.42 36.38 -4.48
CA GLU A 50 0.59 34.95 -4.76
C GLU A 50 -0.77 34.27 -4.66
N GLN A 51 -1.39 34.06 -5.81
CA GLN A 51 -2.47 33.09 -5.95
C GLN A 51 -1.84 31.71 -5.81
N GLY A 52 -1.96 31.13 -4.61
CA GLY A 52 -1.63 29.74 -4.37
C GLY A 52 -2.53 28.86 -5.23
N ALA A 53 -1.92 28.20 -6.21
CA ALA A 53 -2.55 27.14 -6.99
C ALA A 53 -2.92 26.01 -6.02
N GLN A 54 -4.22 25.87 -5.76
CA GLN A 54 -4.78 24.68 -5.14
C GLN A 54 -4.47 23.51 -6.07
N GLY A 55 -3.63 22.58 -5.60
CA GLY A 55 -3.47 21.29 -6.26
C GLY A 55 -4.80 20.53 -6.28
N PRO A 56 -5.03 19.64 -7.26
CA PRO A 56 -6.25 18.86 -7.28
C PRO A 56 -6.29 17.99 -6.02
N GLY A 57 -7.28 18.25 -5.18
CA GLY A 57 -7.69 17.34 -4.13
C GLY A 57 -8.26 16.08 -4.75
N PHE A 58 -8.33 15.02 -3.93
CA PHE A 58 -8.97 13.75 -4.22
C PHE A 58 -10.20 13.94 -5.13
N GLY A 59 -10.29 13.10 -6.18
CA GLY A 59 -11.52 12.93 -6.93
C GLY A 59 -12.68 12.79 -5.95
N ALA A 60 -13.77 13.50 -6.21
CA ALA A 60 -14.83 13.79 -5.25
C ALA A 60 -15.60 12.54 -4.80
N GLY A 61 -14.99 11.72 -3.96
CA GLY A 61 -15.66 11.13 -2.80
C GLY A 61 -16.17 12.28 -1.92
N SER A 62 -17.26 12.05 -1.19
CA SER A 62 -17.89 13.09 -0.39
C SER A 62 -16.86 13.81 0.49
N ALA A 63 -16.78 15.14 0.37
CA ALA A 63 -15.76 15.94 1.07
C ALA A 63 -15.78 15.62 2.58
N GLY A 64 -14.73 14.94 3.07
CA GLY A 64 -14.57 14.56 4.48
C GLY A 64 -14.41 13.06 4.75
N GLN A 65 -14.51 12.17 3.76
CA GLN A 65 -14.25 10.74 3.94
C GLN A 65 -12.84 10.34 3.48
N THR A 66 -12.20 9.47 4.25
CA THR A 66 -10.93 8.81 3.92
C THR A 66 -11.14 7.89 2.71
N PRO A 67 -10.38 8.04 1.60
CA PRO A 67 -10.52 7.17 0.45
C PRO A 67 -10.25 5.71 0.79
N MET A 68 -11.09 4.82 0.25
CA MET A 68 -10.99 3.38 0.45
C MET A 68 -10.93 2.64 -0.89
N GLY A 69 -10.40 1.42 -0.91
CA GLY A 69 -10.28 0.68 -2.14
C GLY A 69 -10.08 -0.81 -1.96
N PHE A 70 -10.00 -1.53 -3.07
CA PHE A 70 -9.72 -2.97 -3.09
C PHE A 70 -8.52 -3.29 -3.98
N SER A 71 -7.76 -4.30 -3.59
CA SER A 71 -6.83 -4.95 -4.52
C SER A 71 -7.60 -5.71 -5.58
N LEU A 72 -7.18 -5.53 -6.85
CA LEU A 72 -7.77 -6.16 -8.01
C LEU A 72 -7.79 -7.69 -7.83
N SER A 73 -8.98 -8.24 -7.70
CA SER A 73 -9.19 -9.67 -7.39
C SER A 73 -10.44 -10.22 -8.09
N PRO A 74 -10.52 -10.13 -9.43
CA PRO A 74 -11.62 -10.73 -10.16
C PRO A 74 -11.60 -12.25 -9.98
N LYS A 75 -12.78 -12.86 -10.06
CA LYS A 75 -12.94 -14.31 -9.94
C LYS A 75 -12.09 -15.10 -10.95
N SER A 76 -11.89 -14.54 -12.15
CA SER A 76 -10.97 -15.04 -13.16
C SER A 76 -10.56 -13.91 -14.11
N PHE A 77 -9.68 -14.22 -15.08
CA PHE A 77 -9.26 -13.27 -16.12
C PHE A 77 -10.24 -13.15 -17.30
N GLN A 78 -11.47 -13.64 -17.14
CA GLN A 78 -12.53 -13.43 -18.15
C GLN A 78 -13.10 -12.02 -18.03
N ALA A 79 -13.41 -11.38 -19.16
CA ALA A 79 -13.88 -9.99 -19.18
C ALA A 79 -15.11 -9.74 -18.29
N GLY A 80 -16.05 -10.70 -18.23
CA GLY A 80 -17.23 -10.60 -17.38
C GLY A 80 -16.91 -10.56 -15.88
N ASP A 81 -15.87 -11.27 -15.44
CA ASP A 81 -15.48 -11.31 -14.02
C ASP A 81 -14.78 -10.01 -13.57
N PHE A 82 -14.13 -9.29 -14.49
CA PHE A 82 -13.65 -7.93 -14.23
C PHE A 82 -14.80 -6.93 -14.08
N GLN A 83 -15.81 -7.02 -14.95
CA GLN A 83 -17.00 -6.17 -14.86
C GLN A 83 -17.75 -6.42 -13.55
N GLU A 84 -17.92 -7.69 -13.16
CA GLU A 84 -18.51 -8.05 -11.88
C GLU A 84 -17.69 -7.51 -10.69
N PHE A 85 -16.37 -7.60 -10.76
CA PHE A 85 -15.48 -7.03 -9.73
C PHE A 85 -15.68 -5.52 -9.58
N PHE A 86 -15.62 -4.76 -10.68
CA PHE A 86 -15.77 -3.30 -10.62
C PHE A 86 -17.17 -2.88 -10.13
N ALA A 87 -18.22 -3.59 -10.56
CA ALA A 87 -19.58 -3.33 -10.06
C ALA A 87 -19.67 -3.53 -8.54
N LYS A 88 -19.10 -4.60 -7.99
CA LYS A 88 -19.08 -4.83 -6.54
C LYS A 88 -18.24 -3.80 -5.77
N ALA A 89 -17.12 -3.37 -6.35
CA ALA A 89 -16.29 -2.32 -5.76
C ALA A 89 -17.08 -0.99 -5.69
N ASP A 90 -17.79 -0.62 -6.75
CA ASP A 90 -18.64 0.57 -6.78
C ASP A 90 -19.78 0.49 -5.76
N GLU A 91 -20.50 -0.66 -5.71
CA GLU A 91 -21.57 -0.90 -4.72
C GLU A 91 -21.11 -0.77 -3.27
N SER A 92 -19.83 -1.04 -2.99
CA SER A 92 -19.23 -0.89 -1.67
C SER A 92 -18.73 0.52 -1.34
N GLY A 93 -18.77 1.44 -2.30
CA GLY A 93 -18.28 2.81 -2.15
C GLY A 93 -16.75 2.91 -2.21
N ALA A 94 -16.07 2.04 -2.96
CA ALA A 94 -14.63 2.14 -3.18
C ALA A 94 -14.29 3.35 -4.06
N ASP A 95 -13.19 4.01 -3.74
CA ASP A 95 -12.59 5.08 -4.54
C ASP A 95 -11.38 4.57 -5.33
N ILE A 96 -10.74 3.49 -4.88
CA ILE A 96 -9.42 3.08 -5.37
C ILE A 96 -9.40 1.60 -5.75
N ILE A 97 -8.72 1.28 -6.86
CA ILE A 97 -8.35 -0.09 -7.21
C ILE A 97 -6.83 -0.19 -7.26
N THR A 98 -6.27 -1.18 -6.56
CA THR A 98 -4.82 -1.40 -6.51
C THR A 98 -4.42 -2.67 -7.25
N TRP A 99 -3.17 -2.72 -7.72
CA TRP A 99 -2.54 -3.96 -8.15
C TRP A 99 -1.08 -4.00 -7.70
N ALA A 100 -0.63 -5.17 -7.27
CA ALA A 100 0.76 -5.44 -6.93
C ALA A 100 1.31 -6.58 -7.78
N GLY A 101 2.52 -6.43 -8.30
CA GLY A 101 3.16 -7.49 -9.08
C GLY A 101 4.45 -7.06 -9.77
N ASP A 102 4.98 -7.92 -10.64
CA ASP A 102 6.27 -7.71 -11.30
C ASP A 102 6.27 -6.42 -12.12
N TRP A 103 7.22 -5.53 -11.82
CA TRP A 103 7.42 -4.27 -12.53
C TRP A 103 7.54 -4.42 -14.05
N ALA A 104 8.04 -5.57 -14.55
CA ALA A 104 8.21 -5.83 -15.97
C ALA A 104 6.87 -5.98 -16.72
N GLU A 105 5.74 -6.07 -16.00
CA GLU A 105 4.41 -6.10 -16.62
C GLU A 105 3.93 -4.74 -17.12
N LEU A 106 4.56 -3.63 -16.73
CA LEU A 106 4.23 -2.27 -17.23
C LEU A 106 4.32 -2.17 -18.76
N GLY A 107 5.26 -2.88 -19.38
CA GLY A 107 5.48 -2.84 -20.83
C GLY A 107 4.52 -3.72 -21.65
N LYS A 108 3.48 -4.29 -21.03
CA LYS A 108 2.57 -5.25 -21.67
C LYS A 108 1.15 -4.70 -21.72
N GLU A 109 0.59 -4.54 -22.91
CA GLU A 109 -0.77 -4.01 -23.10
C GLU A 109 -1.88 -4.98 -22.61
N ASN A 110 -1.58 -6.27 -22.47
CA ASN A 110 -2.52 -7.28 -21.99
C ASN A 110 -2.17 -7.77 -20.57
N SER A 111 -1.75 -6.85 -19.68
CA SER A 111 -1.38 -7.16 -18.31
C SER A 111 -2.31 -6.50 -17.29
N ALA A 112 -2.24 -6.96 -16.04
CA ALA A 112 -3.03 -6.39 -14.95
C ALA A 112 -2.72 -4.90 -14.68
N PRO A 113 -1.46 -4.40 -14.77
CA PRO A 113 -1.17 -2.97 -14.76
C PRO A 113 -1.96 -2.16 -15.77
N PHE A 114 -2.09 -2.65 -17.00
CA PHE A 114 -2.85 -1.98 -18.05
C PHE A 114 -4.34 -1.96 -17.70
N VAL A 115 -4.90 -3.08 -17.23
CA VAL A 115 -6.28 -3.17 -16.75
C VAL A 115 -6.55 -2.14 -15.64
N VAL A 116 -5.72 -2.08 -14.60
CA VAL A 116 -5.92 -1.13 -13.52
C VAL A 116 -5.77 0.31 -14.01
N THR A 117 -4.74 0.59 -14.80
CA THR A 117 -4.46 1.97 -15.26
C THR A 117 -5.54 2.51 -16.19
N GLU A 118 -6.11 1.69 -17.06
CA GLU A 118 -7.05 2.13 -18.09
C GLU A 118 -8.51 1.88 -17.72
N LEU A 119 -8.84 0.72 -17.14
CA LEU A 119 -10.22 0.36 -16.84
C LEU A 119 -10.69 0.90 -15.49
N ALA A 120 -9.83 1.02 -14.47
CA ALA A 120 -10.27 1.53 -13.18
C ALA A 120 -10.75 3.01 -13.28
N PRO A 121 -10.04 3.93 -13.97
CA PRO A 121 -10.54 5.30 -14.16
C PRO A 121 -11.84 5.38 -14.98
N GLN A 122 -12.03 4.49 -15.95
CA GLN A 122 -13.28 4.43 -16.73
C GLN A 122 -14.49 4.04 -15.87
N ASN A 123 -14.25 3.39 -14.73
CA ASN A 123 -15.25 3.02 -13.74
C ASN A 123 -15.23 3.95 -12.51
N GLY A 124 -14.55 5.10 -12.60
CA GLY A 124 -14.55 6.12 -11.55
C GLY A 124 -13.55 5.90 -10.40
N PHE A 125 -12.69 4.88 -10.50
CA PHE A 125 -11.70 4.58 -9.46
C PHE A 125 -10.34 5.23 -9.76
N THR A 126 -9.65 5.68 -8.72
CA THR A 126 -8.23 6.04 -8.78
C THR A 126 -7.38 4.77 -8.81
N PRO A 127 -6.48 4.59 -9.80
CA PRO A 127 -5.60 3.43 -9.86
C PRO A 127 -4.35 3.61 -9.00
N ILE A 128 -3.90 2.54 -8.34
CA ILE A 128 -2.57 2.48 -7.69
C ILE A 128 -1.85 1.21 -8.12
N LEU A 129 -0.65 1.37 -8.69
CA LEU A 129 0.24 0.24 -8.98
C LEU A 129 1.34 0.14 -7.92
N LEU A 130 1.60 -1.07 -7.44
CA LEU A 130 2.70 -1.44 -6.54
C LEU A 130 3.67 -2.34 -7.30
N LEU A 131 4.77 -1.75 -7.76
CA LEU A 131 5.75 -2.43 -8.62
C LEU A 131 6.73 -3.24 -7.77
N GLN A 132 6.49 -4.54 -7.70
CA GLN A 132 7.27 -5.48 -6.91
C GLN A 132 8.52 -5.94 -7.66
N PHE A 133 9.60 -6.20 -6.91
CA PHE A 133 10.92 -6.57 -7.46
C PHE A 133 11.53 -7.81 -6.80
N PHE A 134 10.92 -8.35 -5.74
CA PHE A 134 11.35 -9.57 -5.06
C PHE A 134 10.15 -10.45 -4.65
N GLU A 135 10.40 -11.73 -4.43
CA GLU A 135 9.42 -12.65 -3.87
C GLU A 135 9.44 -12.58 -2.34
N GLN A 136 8.32 -12.16 -1.73
CA GLN A 136 8.23 -12.04 -0.26
C GLN A 136 8.49 -13.35 0.47
N LYS A 137 8.21 -14.50 -0.17
CA LYS A 137 8.36 -15.83 0.44
C LYS A 137 9.81 -16.16 0.80
N ASN A 138 10.75 -15.96 -0.11
CA ASN A 138 12.15 -16.36 0.01
C ASN A 138 13.13 -15.18 0.04
N GLY A 139 12.68 -13.97 -0.31
CA GLY A 139 13.56 -12.80 -0.42
C GLY A 139 14.39 -12.78 -1.71
N GLU A 140 14.08 -13.64 -2.68
CA GLU A 140 14.78 -13.68 -3.96
C GLU A 140 14.29 -12.55 -4.86
N VAL A 141 15.21 -11.89 -5.56
CA VAL A 141 14.84 -10.88 -6.55
C VAL A 141 14.13 -11.56 -7.73
N ILE A 142 13.01 -10.99 -8.20
CA ILE A 142 12.26 -11.52 -9.35
C ILE A 142 13.16 -11.47 -10.59
N ARG A 143 14.02 -10.46 -10.67
CA ARG A 143 15.02 -10.24 -11.73
C ARG A 143 16.31 -9.70 -11.10
N PRO A 144 17.49 -9.99 -11.68
CA PRO A 144 18.74 -9.42 -11.20
C PRO A 144 18.68 -7.89 -11.06
N LEU A 145 19.24 -7.33 -10.00
CA LEU A 145 19.35 -5.87 -9.82
C LEU A 145 20.69 -5.36 -10.36
N ASP A 146 21.06 -5.80 -11.56
CA ASP A 146 22.23 -5.32 -12.31
C ASP A 146 21.93 -4.06 -13.12
N ALA A 147 22.96 -3.47 -13.72
CA ALA A 147 22.84 -2.19 -14.44
C ALA A 147 21.87 -2.26 -15.63
N GLU A 148 21.86 -3.39 -16.35
CA GLU A 148 20.98 -3.59 -17.51
C GLU A 148 19.52 -3.69 -17.09
N THR A 149 19.23 -4.54 -16.10
CA THR A 149 17.87 -4.75 -15.61
C THR A 149 17.31 -3.48 -14.95
N LYS A 150 18.15 -2.76 -14.19
CA LYS A 150 17.79 -1.45 -13.61
C LYS A 150 17.47 -0.42 -14.68
N ALA A 151 18.23 -0.38 -15.77
CA ALA A 151 17.96 0.53 -16.88
C ALA A 151 16.61 0.23 -17.53
N ILE A 152 16.26 -1.06 -17.72
CA ILE A 152 14.96 -1.47 -18.26
C ILE A 152 13.82 -1.10 -17.31
N TYR A 153 13.95 -1.40 -16.01
CA TYR A 153 12.94 -1.01 -15.01
C TYR A 153 12.75 0.51 -15.01
N LYS A 154 13.84 1.27 -14.97
CA LYS A 154 13.78 2.73 -15.03
C LYS A 154 13.06 3.22 -16.28
N ALA A 155 13.39 2.69 -17.46
CA ALA A 155 12.71 3.09 -18.70
C ALA A 155 11.20 2.81 -18.63
N LEU A 156 10.80 1.59 -18.26
CA LEU A 156 9.37 1.24 -18.16
C LEU A 156 8.61 2.09 -17.14
N ALA A 157 9.20 2.33 -15.97
CA ALA A 157 8.57 3.13 -14.93
C ALA A 157 8.42 4.60 -15.37
N LEU A 158 9.45 5.18 -15.98
CA LEU A 158 9.42 6.56 -16.48
C LEU A 158 8.45 6.73 -17.65
N ASP A 159 8.47 5.81 -18.61
CA ASP A 159 7.52 5.81 -19.73
C ASP A 159 6.07 5.70 -19.24
N TYR A 160 5.82 4.87 -18.22
CA TYR A 160 4.51 4.74 -17.59
C TYR A 160 4.06 6.05 -16.92
N VAL A 161 4.88 6.66 -16.06
CA VAL A 161 4.47 7.87 -15.33
C VAL A 161 4.37 9.10 -16.24
N GLU A 162 5.17 9.18 -17.31
CA GLU A 162 5.08 10.23 -18.32
C GLU A 162 3.80 10.08 -19.15
N LYS A 163 3.44 8.85 -19.52
CA LYS A 163 2.24 8.60 -20.33
C LYS A 163 0.96 8.84 -19.55
N TYR A 164 0.88 8.34 -18.31
CA TYR A 164 -0.38 8.29 -17.57
C TYR A 164 -0.51 9.32 -16.47
N HIS A 165 0.59 9.95 -16.04
CA HIS A 165 0.61 10.89 -14.92
C HIS A 165 -0.22 10.43 -13.70
N PRO A 166 0.01 9.20 -13.19
CA PRO A 166 -0.81 8.65 -12.11
C PRO A 166 -0.69 9.51 -10.84
N ASP A 167 -1.75 9.57 -10.05
CA ASP A 167 -1.72 10.26 -8.75
C ASP A 167 -0.72 9.60 -7.79
N TYR A 168 -0.61 8.27 -7.87
CA TYR A 168 0.15 7.43 -6.95
C TYR A 168 0.90 6.31 -7.69
N ILE A 169 2.11 6.01 -7.24
CA ILE A 169 2.85 4.81 -7.66
C ILE A 169 3.70 4.29 -6.50
N GLY A 170 3.56 3.00 -6.20
CA GLY A 170 4.36 2.28 -5.22
C GLY A 170 5.52 1.54 -5.90
N LEU A 171 6.72 1.65 -5.34
CA LEU A 171 7.89 0.90 -5.76
C LEU A 171 8.35 0.01 -4.61
N GLY A 172 8.21 -1.30 -4.78
CA GLY A 172 8.46 -2.27 -3.72
C GLY A 172 7.28 -2.43 -2.76
N LEU A 173 6.94 -3.69 -2.51
CA LEU A 173 5.92 -4.09 -1.55
C LEU A 173 6.58 -4.85 -0.40
N GLU A 174 6.39 -4.37 0.83
CA GLU A 174 6.96 -4.93 2.06
C GLU A 174 8.50 -4.96 2.06
N SER A 175 9.12 -3.82 1.72
CA SER A 175 10.57 -3.68 1.54
C SER A 175 11.40 -4.08 2.77
N ASN A 176 10.83 -4.07 3.98
CA ASN A 176 11.50 -4.56 5.17
C ASN A 176 11.59 -6.09 5.24
N ILE A 177 10.65 -6.84 4.63
CA ILE A 177 10.82 -8.28 4.44
C ILE A 177 12.02 -8.58 3.54
N PHE A 178 12.26 -7.74 2.52
CA PHE A 178 13.44 -7.86 1.69
C PHE A 178 14.73 -7.56 2.46
N TYR A 179 14.72 -6.55 3.33
CA TYR A 179 15.83 -6.26 4.25
C TYR A 179 16.18 -7.46 5.13
N GLU A 180 15.17 -8.09 5.77
CA GLU A 180 15.40 -9.25 6.64
C GLU A 180 16.04 -10.43 5.89
N LYS A 181 15.57 -10.70 4.66
CA LYS A 181 15.94 -11.92 3.92
C LYS A 181 17.17 -11.76 3.04
N SER A 182 17.36 -10.58 2.47
CA SER A 182 18.39 -10.29 1.47
C SER A 182 18.98 -8.89 1.68
N PRO A 183 19.61 -8.62 2.84
CA PRO A 183 20.01 -7.26 3.24
C PRO A 183 20.98 -6.58 2.27
N ARG A 184 21.85 -7.35 1.61
CA ARG A 184 22.78 -6.80 0.61
C ARG A 184 22.05 -6.32 -0.65
N GLU A 185 21.12 -7.13 -1.15
CA GLU A 185 20.31 -6.73 -2.31
C GLU A 185 19.30 -5.64 -1.95
N PHE A 186 18.85 -5.59 -0.68
CA PHE A 186 18.06 -4.48 -0.17
C PHE A 186 18.79 -3.13 -0.31
N GLU A 187 20.05 -3.03 0.11
CA GLU A 187 20.79 -1.77 -0.05
C GLU A 187 20.98 -1.42 -1.54
N ASN A 188 21.17 -2.43 -2.39
CA ASN A 188 21.24 -2.25 -3.85
C ASN A 188 19.92 -1.71 -4.43
N PHE A 189 18.78 -2.23 -3.97
CA PHE A 189 17.45 -1.73 -4.32
C PHE A 189 17.17 -0.35 -3.76
N ALA A 190 17.48 -0.08 -2.49
CA ALA A 190 17.22 1.22 -1.86
C ALA A 190 17.94 2.37 -2.58
N SER A 191 19.18 2.16 -3.00
CA SER A 191 19.89 3.12 -3.86
C SER A 191 19.15 3.34 -5.17
N PHE A 192 18.80 2.26 -5.87
CA PHE A 192 18.11 2.33 -7.16
C PHE A 192 16.70 2.93 -7.08
N TYR A 193 15.96 2.63 -6.02
CA TYR A 193 14.67 3.24 -5.72
C TYR A 193 14.81 4.77 -5.66
N ASN A 194 15.85 5.31 -5.01
CA ASN A 194 16.01 6.76 -4.88
C ASN A 194 16.34 7.41 -6.24
N GLU A 195 17.05 6.70 -7.12
CA GLU A 195 17.25 7.11 -8.51
C GLU A 195 15.94 7.11 -9.32
N LEU A 196 15.09 6.09 -9.13
CA LEU A 196 13.75 6.03 -9.74
C LEU A 196 12.85 7.15 -9.24
N TYR A 197 12.82 7.37 -7.92
CA TYR A 197 12.07 8.45 -7.30
C TYR A 197 12.43 9.79 -7.94
N ALA A 198 13.73 10.13 -8.00
CA ALA A 198 14.19 11.37 -8.59
C ALA A 198 13.77 11.51 -10.06
N GLY A 199 13.93 10.45 -10.86
CA GLY A 199 13.49 10.43 -12.26
C GLY A 199 11.98 10.63 -12.42
N ILE A 200 11.17 9.96 -11.59
CA ILE A 200 9.71 10.11 -11.61
C ILE A 200 9.31 11.53 -11.24
N LYS A 201 9.96 12.13 -10.22
CA LYS A 201 9.68 13.51 -9.83
C LYS A 201 10.09 14.54 -10.90
N GLU A 202 11.05 14.22 -11.75
CA GLU A 202 11.46 15.07 -12.87
C GLU A 202 10.41 15.11 -13.98
N VAL A 203 9.89 13.94 -14.37
CA VAL A 203 8.94 13.80 -15.49
C VAL A 203 7.47 14.02 -15.06
N SER A 204 7.10 13.57 -13.86
CA SER A 204 5.77 13.75 -13.28
C SER A 204 5.86 14.26 -11.83
N PRO A 205 6.15 15.57 -11.61
CA PRO A 205 6.35 16.14 -10.28
C PRO A 205 5.17 15.98 -9.32
N ARG A 206 3.95 15.79 -9.85
CA ARG A 206 2.73 15.63 -9.06
C ARG A 206 2.48 14.19 -8.60
N THR A 207 2.96 13.19 -9.33
CA THR A 207 2.83 11.78 -8.97
C THR A 207 3.46 11.53 -7.60
N LYS A 208 2.69 10.94 -6.68
CA LYS A 208 3.15 10.58 -5.34
C LYS A 208 3.84 9.23 -5.38
N VAL A 209 5.11 9.21 -5.00
CA VAL A 209 5.95 8.01 -5.02
C VAL A 209 6.20 7.52 -3.60
N PHE A 210 6.07 6.22 -3.39
CA PHE A 210 6.30 5.60 -2.09
C PHE A 210 6.83 4.17 -2.22
N THR A 211 7.35 3.63 -1.11
CA THR A 211 7.53 2.20 -0.90
C THR A 211 6.64 1.75 0.26
N VAL A 212 6.39 0.45 0.36
CA VAL A 212 5.49 -0.12 1.37
C VAL A 212 6.27 -0.94 2.39
N PHE A 213 5.93 -0.81 3.67
CA PHE A 213 6.49 -1.61 4.76
C PHE A 213 5.44 -2.50 5.42
N GLN A 214 5.82 -3.72 5.80
CA GLN A 214 4.98 -4.60 6.60
C GLN A 214 5.01 -4.12 8.06
N LEU A 215 3.87 -3.63 8.56
CA LEU A 215 3.81 -2.87 9.81
C LEU A 215 4.18 -3.70 11.04
N GLU A 216 3.69 -4.93 11.15
CA GLU A 216 3.97 -5.77 12.32
C GLU A 216 5.48 -5.97 12.51
N LYS A 217 6.22 -6.21 11.43
CA LYS A 217 7.69 -6.30 11.43
C LYS A 217 8.36 -4.97 11.74
N MET A 218 7.88 -3.86 11.18
CA MET A 218 8.38 -2.52 11.52
C MET A 218 8.29 -2.25 13.03
N LYS A 219 7.26 -2.77 13.70
CA LYS A 219 7.02 -2.66 15.15
C LYS A 219 7.84 -3.65 15.99
N GLY A 220 8.59 -4.57 15.37
CA GLY A 220 9.29 -5.65 16.06
C GLY A 220 8.35 -6.77 16.55
N LEU A 221 7.16 -6.90 15.96
CA LEU A 221 6.22 -7.98 16.28
C LEU A 221 6.56 -9.22 15.45
N HIS A 222 7.37 -10.11 16.03
CA HIS A 222 7.77 -11.38 15.40
C HIS A 222 7.06 -12.60 16.00
N GLY A 223 6.11 -12.42 16.90
CA GLY A 223 5.33 -13.48 17.54
C GLY A 223 4.20 -14.04 16.66
N GLY A 224 3.24 -14.73 17.31
CA GLY A 224 2.06 -15.28 16.65
C GLY A 224 2.42 -16.20 15.48
N LEU A 225 1.80 -15.98 14.31
CA LEU A 225 2.02 -16.79 13.11
C LEU A 225 3.40 -16.61 12.47
N PHE A 226 4.18 -15.59 12.86
CA PHE A 226 5.61 -15.54 12.49
C PHE A 226 6.45 -16.54 13.27
N GLY A 227 5.98 -17.07 14.41
CA GLY A 227 6.62 -18.12 15.19
C GLY A 227 7.79 -17.68 16.08
N GLY A 228 8.07 -16.38 16.19
CA GLY A 228 9.12 -15.80 17.03
C GLY A 228 8.58 -15.17 18.32
N THR A 229 9.19 -14.07 18.76
CA THR A 229 8.80 -13.31 19.96
C THR A 229 8.75 -11.83 19.64
N ASN A 230 7.68 -11.16 20.07
CA ASN A 230 7.56 -9.71 19.96
C ASN A 230 8.66 -9.03 20.77
N ASP A 231 9.44 -8.16 20.13
CA ASP A 231 10.59 -7.48 20.71
C ASP A 231 10.77 -6.12 20.03
N ALA A 232 10.35 -5.05 20.72
CA ALA A 232 10.44 -3.69 20.20
C ALA A 232 11.89 -3.23 19.92
N SER A 233 12.92 -3.90 20.48
CA SER A 233 14.31 -3.60 20.14
C SER A 233 14.70 -4.04 18.73
N LYS A 234 13.88 -4.89 18.09
CA LYS A 234 14.01 -5.32 16.70
C LYS A 234 13.17 -4.49 15.73
N ALA A 235 12.52 -3.43 16.20
CA ALA A 235 11.75 -2.54 15.36
C ALA A 235 12.62 -1.94 14.24
N GLU A 236 12.08 -1.90 13.02
CA GLU A 236 12.82 -1.58 11.80
C GLU A 236 12.54 -0.16 11.29
N TRP A 237 12.08 0.75 12.16
CA TRP A 237 11.72 2.12 11.80
C TRP A 237 12.80 2.90 11.06
N PHE A 238 14.08 2.60 11.31
CA PHE A 238 15.22 3.20 10.62
C PHE A 238 15.23 2.94 9.10
N LEU A 239 14.52 1.92 8.62
CA LEU A 239 14.41 1.63 7.20
C LEU A 239 13.64 2.72 6.45
N MET A 240 12.77 3.48 7.11
CA MET A 240 12.04 4.59 6.47
C MET A 240 13.01 5.67 5.96
N ASP A 241 14.13 5.88 6.64
CA ASP A 241 15.14 6.90 6.28
C ASP A 241 15.95 6.52 5.04
N LYS A 242 15.84 5.26 4.57
CA LYS A 242 16.51 4.78 3.35
C LYS A 242 15.83 5.23 2.07
N PHE A 243 14.59 5.72 2.13
CA PHE A 243 13.76 5.98 0.96
C PHE A 243 13.24 7.43 0.91
N SER A 244 13.49 8.11 -0.20
CA SER A 244 12.76 9.32 -0.57
C SER A 244 11.29 8.96 -0.81
N THR A 245 10.35 9.60 -0.13
CA THR A 245 8.94 9.21 -0.25
C THR A 245 8.01 10.39 -0.01
N ASP A 246 6.91 10.43 -0.75
CA ASP A 246 5.82 11.39 -0.57
C ASP A 246 4.85 10.96 0.56
N LEU A 247 4.81 9.65 0.89
CA LEU A 247 3.85 9.03 1.81
C LEU A 247 4.54 8.02 2.73
N ALA A 248 3.99 7.77 3.91
CA ALA A 248 4.37 6.63 4.74
C ALA A 248 3.32 5.52 4.55
N VAL A 249 3.70 4.43 3.88
CA VAL A 249 2.74 3.44 3.40
C VAL A 249 3.04 2.06 3.98
N PHE A 250 1.99 1.38 4.44
CA PHE A 250 2.11 0.12 5.15
C PHE A 250 1.18 -0.97 4.60
N THR A 251 1.57 -2.23 4.75
CA THR A 251 0.63 -3.34 4.89
C THR A 251 0.44 -3.62 6.38
N THR A 252 -0.73 -4.11 6.80
CA THR A 252 -0.95 -4.53 8.20
C THR A 252 -1.89 -5.72 8.28
N TYR A 253 -1.48 -6.68 9.08
CA TYR A 253 -2.22 -7.92 9.31
C TYR A 253 -2.18 -8.27 10.81
N PRO A 254 -2.95 -7.56 11.67
CA PRO A 254 -2.94 -7.84 13.11
C PRO A 254 -3.32 -9.27 13.46
N SER A 255 -4.05 -9.98 12.58
CA SER A 255 -4.37 -11.41 12.70
C SER A 255 -3.14 -12.32 12.75
N ILE A 256 -1.97 -11.84 12.32
CA ILE A 256 -0.70 -12.57 12.45
C ILE A 256 -0.26 -12.59 13.93
N ILE A 257 -0.62 -11.57 14.71
CA ILE A 257 -0.16 -11.37 16.08
C ILE A 257 -1.24 -11.72 17.11
N TYR A 258 -2.50 -11.38 16.79
CA TYR A 258 -3.65 -11.55 17.66
C TYR A 258 -4.61 -12.56 17.05
N GLY A 259 -5.14 -13.47 17.86
CA GLY A 259 -6.14 -14.46 17.42
C GLY A 259 -7.59 -13.94 17.45
N ASP A 260 -7.82 -12.73 17.93
CA ASP A 260 -9.16 -12.13 18.04
C ASP A 260 -9.04 -10.61 17.75
N PRO A 261 -9.92 -10.00 16.92
CA PRO A 261 -9.86 -8.56 16.62
C PRO A 261 -9.97 -7.67 17.87
N SER A 262 -10.70 -8.09 18.90
CA SER A 262 -10.86 -7.36 20.16
C SER A 262 -9.60 -7.37 21.04
N ALA A 263 -8.65 -8.26 20.75
CA ALA A 263 -7.36 -8.28 21.43
C ALA A 263 -6.35 -7.28 20.85
N ILE A 264 -6.66 -6.64 19.71
CA ILE A 264 -5.82 -5.59 19.14
C ILE A 264 -5.89 -4.36 20.07
N PRO A 265 -4.74 -3.80 20.51
CA PRO A 265 -4.72 -2.59 21.32
C PRO A 265 -5.43 -1.42 20.63
N ALA A 266 -6.21 -0.63 21.38
CA ALA A 266 -6.94 0.52 20.82
C ALA A 266 -6.05 1.66 20.30
N ASP A 267 -4.74 1.63 20.60
CA ASP A 267 -3.74 2.58 20.12
C ASP A 267 -2.77 1.97 19.09
N TYR A 268 -3.16 0.85 18.48
CA TYR A 268 -2.29 0.03 17.63
C TYR A 268 -1.64 0.80 16.48
N TYR A 269 -2.33 1.77 15.88
CA TYR A 269 -1.77 2.59 14.80
C TYR A 269 -1.24 3.96 15.26
N THR A 270 -1.49 4.35 16.52
CA THR A 270 -1.14 5.68 17.04
C THR A 270 0.38 5.94 17.01
N GLU A 271 1.21 4.92 17.21
CA GLU A 271 2.66 5.10 17.23
C GLU A 271 3.27 5.51 15.89
N LEU A 272 2.58 5.29 14.77
CA LEU A 272 3.07 5.69 13.45
C LEU A 272 3.41 7.18 13.40
N ARG A 273 2.67 8.02 14.13
CA ARG A 273 2.90 9.46 14.22
C ARG A 273 4.18 9.84 14.97
N LYS A 274 4.78 8.92 15.72
CA LYS A 274 6.12 9.10 16.32
C LYS A 274 7.23 8.96 15.28
N HIS A 275 6.97 8.28 14.17
CA HIS A 275 7.96 7.94 13.14
C HIS A 275 7.83 8.77 11.86
N THR A 276 6.68 9.42 11.63
CA THR A 276 6.48 10.23 10.43
C THR A 276 5.45 11.33 10.60
N SER A 277 5.73 12.48 10.01
CA SER A 277 4.76 13.57 9.80
C SER A 277 4.07 13.49 8.43
N LYS A 278 4.49 12.58 7.55
CA LYS A 278 3.87 12.38 6.23
C LYS A 278 2.46 11.81 6.37
N MET A 279 1.67 11.95 5.32
CA MET A 279 0.39 11.25 5.23
C MET A 279 0.63 9.74 5.28
N ILE A 280 -0.21 9.04 6.04
CA ILE A 280 -0.13 7.59 6.26
C ILE A 280 -1.18 6.94 5.38
N ALA A 281 -0.80 5.86 4.71
CA ALA A 281 -1.70 5.02 3.94
C ALA A 281 -1.48 3.54 4.25
N PHE A 282 -2.53 2.74 4.10
CA PHE A 282 -2.47 1.28 4.20
C PHE A 282 -2.90 0.68 2.88
N VAL A 283 -1.98 0.06 2.14
CA VAL A 283 -2.26 -0.52 0.81
C VAL A 283 -2.78 -1.93 0.86
N GLU A 284 -2.53 -2.62 1.97
CA GLU A 284 -3.13 -3.91 2.24
C GLU A 284 -3.47 -4.00 3.73
N ILE A 285 -4.71 -4.38 4.01
CA ILE A 285 -5.16 -4.76 5.34
C ILE A 285 -5.96 -6.05 5.22
N GLY A 286 -6.08 -6.76 6.32
CA GLY A 286 -7.27 -7.56 6.54
C GLY A 286 -7.14 -8.61 7.62
N TRP A 287 -8.20 -9.40 7.69
CA TRP A 287 -8.41 -10.47 8.65
C TRP A 287 -9.00 -11.67 7.91
N PRO A 288 -8.52 -12.90 8.14
CA PRO A 288 -9.00 -14.06 7.41
C PRO A 288 -10.46 -14.36 7.78
N SER A 289 -11.31 -14.71 6.82
CA SER A 289 -12.71 -15.12 7.09
C SER A 289 -12.87 -16.61 7.42
N ASP A 290 -11.76 -17.33 7.46
CA ASP A 290 -11.70 -18.75 7.77
C ASP A 290 -10.41 -19.04 8.55
N SER A 291 -10.40 -20.14 9.29
CA SER A 291 -9.28 -20.52 10.15
C SER A 291 -8.03 -20.81 9.32
N LEU A 292 -6.92 -20.16 9.65
CA LEU A 292 -5.66 -20.32 8.92
C LEU A 292 -4.96 -21.63 9.31
N ILE A 293 -4.83 -21.85 10.61
CA ILE A 293 -4.22 -23.03 11.23
C ILE A 293 -4.85 -23.27 12.61
N PRO A 294 -4.73 -24.47 13.21
CA PRO A 294 -5.16 -24.71 14.58
C PRO A 294 -4.48 -23.74 15.58
N GLY A 295 -5.26 -23.12 16.46
CA GLY A 295 -4.81 -22.07 17.40
C GLY A 295 -4.81 -20.65 16.84
N PHE A 296 -5.18 -20.47 15.57
CA PHE A 296 -5.50 -19.20 14.91
C PHE A 296 -6.80 -19.39 14.12
N GLU A 297 -7.84 -19.72 14.87
CA GLU A 297 -9.21 -19.79 14.40
C GLU A 297 -9.69 -18.41 13.93
N SER A 298 -10.57 -18.40 12.93
CA SER A 298 -11.21 -17.18 12.45
C SER A 298 -12.52 -17.48 11.72
N ASP A 299 -13.38 -16.47 11.60
CA ASP A 299 -14.63 -16.53 10.84
C ASP A 299 -15.00 -15.19 10.17
N GLU A 300 -16.10 -15.19 9.41
CA GLU A 300 -16.62 -13.97 8.75
C GLU A 300 -17.01 -12.86 9.74
N ALA A 301 -17.47 -13.21 10.95
CA ALA A 301 -17.87 -12.23 11.95
C ALA A 301 -16.65 -11.48 12.50
N GLU A 302 -15.54 -12.19 12.74
CA GLU A 302 -14.27 -11.59 13.11
C GLU A 302 -13.69 -10.73 11.99
N GLN A 303 -13.77 -11.18 10.73
CA GLN A 303 -13.37 -10.35 9.59
C GLN A 303 -14.16 -9.03 9.55
N VAL A 304 -15.49 -9.08 9.70
CA VAL A 304 -16.34 -7.89 9.75
C VAL A 304 -15.99 -7.00 10.95
N ALA A 305 -15.72 -7.60 12.11
CA ALA A 305 -15.32 -6.88 13.31
C ALA A 305 -14.00 -6.12 13.11
N PHE A 306 -13.00 -6.76 12.49
CA PHE A 306 -11.73 -6.13 12.16
C PHE A 306 -11.91 -4.97 11.16
N VAL A 307 -12.59 -5.21 10.03
CA VAL A 307 -12.76 -4.18 8.98
C VAL A 307 -13.47 -2.94 9.53
N LYS A 308 -14.50 -3.12 10.37
CA LYS A 308 -15.19 -2.00 11.04
C LYS A 308 -14.33 -1.35 12.11
N GLY A 309 -13.61 -2.14 12.89
CA GLY A 309 -12.77 -1.68 13.99
C GLY A 309 -11.50 -0.95 13.53
N PHE A 310 -11.00 -1.24 12.33
CA PHE A 310 -9.76 -0.67 11.78
C PHE A 310 -9.66 0.86 11.93
N PHE A 311 -10.76 1.58 11.68
CA PHE A 311 -10.80 3.05 11.74
C PHE A 311 -10.81 3.63 13.16
N THR A 312 -10.82 2.76 14.17
CA THR A 312 -10.88 3.13 15.59
C THR A 312 -9.63 2.71 16.37
N LEU A 313 -8.64 2.10 15.70
CA LEU A 313 -7.36 1.61 16.24
C LEU A 313 -6.19 2.62 16.07
#